data_AF-A0A3P6SY66-F1
#
_entry.id   AF-A0A3P6SY66-F1
#
_cell.length_a   1.000
_cell.length_b   1.000
_cell.length_c   1.000
_cell.angle_alpha   90.00
_cell.angle_beta   90.00
_cell.angle_gamma   90.00
#
_symmetry.space_group_name_H-M   'P 1'
#
loop_
_entity.id
_entity.type
_entity.pdbx_description
1 polymer ?
#
loop_
_entity_poly.entity_id
_entity_poly.type
_entity_poly.pdbx_seq_one_letter_code
_entity_poly.pdbx_strand_id
1 'polypeptide(L)'
;MVVSDLATSQRLRQFRRQLGGVADENTFDSAAQRFESLVTNELPTADDPLQFLAIILQLKKSEETETKAFEDVNELAFTDREKTERDRLAALYDTRQDERKRLTLTYMYSYHDYLNALFRQLEDKAIQLINNRSLEELQAFSDGEWKRWKEAVGELESVLDASMRVRFRPEFADLQRKAFSLDSKIARTIANSAKYRRHEEKLAIKLTQFEAWLKAMEDDLNMVESMPESDEQTARLAQLLSNCMSHQRLVSKLERLSVPNRDHIAHLCQKYYEIVSRLKRYNIEEGSLPLHIRTLIQAAPSQSQ
;
A
#
# COMPACT_ATOMS: atom_id res chain seq x y z
N MET A 1 1.53 38.90 43.38
CA MET A 1 2.62 39.77 42.90
C MET A 1 3.82 38.88 42.65
N VAL A 2 3.98 38.38 41.42
CA VAL A 2 5.08 37.49 41.04
C VAL A 2 6.29 38.39 40.80
N VAL A 3 7.21 38.43 41.75
CA VAL A 3 8.52 39.07 41.54
C VAL A 3 9.22 38.19 40.50
N SER A 4 9.40 38.72 39.28
CA SER A 4 9.98 37.95 38.19
C SER A 4 11.39 37.48 38.57
N ASP A 5 11.63 36.17 38.52
CA ASP A 5 12.95 35.56 38.76
C ASP A 5 14.06 36.15 37.86
N LEU A 6 13.68 36.73 36.72
CA LEU A 6 14.56 37.45 35.81
C LEU A 6 15.25 38.66 36.47
N ALA A 7 14.55 39.40 37.32
CA ALA A 7 15.10 40.58 38.00
C ALA A 7 16.09 40.20 39.11
N THR A 8 15.85 39.08 39.78
CA THR A 8 16.70 38.58 40.87
C THR A 8 17.99 37.96 40.32
N SER A 9 17.89 37.17 39.24
CA SER A 9 19.04 36.58 38.54
C SER A 9 19.94 37.64 37.90
N GLN A 10 19.36 38.69 37.29
CA GLN A 10 20.10 39.84 36.76
C GLN A 10 20.88 40.59 37.86
N ARG A 11 20.27 40.83 39.02
CA ARG A 11 20.94 41.48 40.17
C ARG A 11 22.08 40.65 40.75
N LEU A 12 21.92 39.33 40.84
CA LEU A 12 22.95 38.42 41.34
C LEU A 12 24.18 38.37 40.42
N ARG A 13 24.00 38.42 39.09
CA ARG A 13 25.12 38.49 38.14
C ARG A 13 25.80 39.86 38.14
N GLN A 14 25.04 40.95 38.33
CA GLN A 14 25.60 42.30 38.48
C GLN A 14 26.57 42.38 39.67
N PHE A 15 26.19 41.79 40.80
CA PHE A 15 27.04 41.69 41.99
C PHE A 15 28.31 40.85 41.72
N ARG A 16 28.20 39.76 40.95
CA ARG A 16 29.37 38.93 40.57
C ARG A 16 30.33 39.65 39.63
N ARG A 17 29.83 40.40 38.63
CA ARG A 17 30.67 41.23 37.73
C ARG A 17 31.41 42.36 38.46
N GLN A 18 30.83 42.88 39.54
CA GLN A 18 31.49 43.90 40.37
C GLN A 18 32.61 43.34 41.26
N LEU A 19 32.57 42.04 41.58
CA LEU A 19 33.54 41.37 42.45
C LEU A 19 34.66 40.63 41.71
N GLY A 20 34.41 40.13 40.50
CA GLY A 20 35.38 39.40 39.69
C GLY A 20 35.79 40.22 38.46
N GLY A 21 37.06 40.66 38.42
CA GLY A 21 37.63 41.36 37.27
C GLY A 21 37.43 40.63 35.94
N VAL A 22 37.41 41.42 34.87
CA VAL A 22 37.11 41.12 33.46
C VAL A 22 37.91 39.94 32.88
N ALA A 23 37.51 38.71 33.19
CA ALA A 23 38.11 37.49 32.62
C ALA A 23 37.06 36.41 32.35
N ASP A 24 35.85 36.79 31.92
CA ASP A 24 34.76 35.84 31.66
C ASP A 24 34.29 35.98 30.21
N GLU A 25 34.19 34.87 29.47
CA GLU A 25 33.71 34.79 28.08
C GLU A 25 32.24 35.26 27.92
N ASN A 26 31.58 35.61 29.03
CA ASN A 26 30.18 36.03 29.17
C ASN A 26 30.00 37.56 29.21
N THR A 27 30.67 38.30 28.33
CA THR A 27 30.42 39.74 28.14
C THR A 27 29.24 39.97 27.20
N PHE A 28 28.58 41.13 27.30
CA PHE A 28 27.53 41.49 26.35
C PHE A 28 28.10 41.56 24.93
N ASP A 29 29.27 42.18 24.75
CA ASP A 29 29.90 42.35 23.43
C ASP A 29 30.23 41.01 22.76
N SER A 30 30.73 40.01 23.52
CA SER A 30 30.99 38.67 22.98
C SER A 30 29.71 37.92 22.60
N ALA A 31 28.65 38.02 23.42
CA ALA A 31 27.36 37.44 23.10
C ALA A 31 26.71 38.11 21.88
N ALA A 32 26.78 39.44 21.78
CA ALA A 32 26.28 40.23 20.67
C ALA A 32 26.98 39.85 19.36
N GLN A 33 28.32 39.80 19.34
CA GLN A 33 29.08 39.40 18.15
C GLN A 33 28.76 37.97 17.70
N ARG A 34 28.66 37.03 18.66
CA ARG A 34 28.30 35.64 18.37
C ARG A 34 26.90 35.54 17.78
N PHE A 35 25.94 36.22 18.38
CA PHE A 35 24.55 36.22 17.90
C PHE A 35 24.47 36.86 16.50
N GLU A 36 25.07 38.03 16.32
CA GLU A 36 25.10 38.75 15.05
C GLU A 36 25.68 37.87 13.94
N SER A 37 26.82 37.22 14.18
CA SER A 37 27.42 36.28 13.23
C SER A 37 26.46 35.15 12.82
N LEU A 38 25.69 34.60 13.76
CA LEU A 38 24.73 33.53 13.48
C LEU A 38 23.58 34.01 12.60
N VAL A 39 22.99 35.17 12.89
CA VAL A 39 21.83 35.69 12.15
C VAL A 39 22.19 36.28 10.79
N THR A 40 23.43 36.73 10.60
CA THR A 40 23.91 37.22 9.30
C THR A 40 24.32 36.12 8.32
N ASN A 41 24.56 34.89 8.81
CA ASN A 41 24.91 33.77 7.93
C ASN A 41 23.74 33.43 7.00
N GLU A 42 24.02 33.00 5.77
CA GLU A 42 22.97 32.58 4.85
C GLU A 42 22.18 31.38 5.39
N LEU A 43 20.86 31.37 5.17
CA LEU A 43 20.04 30.20 5.47
C LEU A 43 20.32 29.08 4.47
N PRO A 44 20.31 27.82 4.91
CA PRO A 44 20.49 26.69 4.02
C PRO A 44 19.39 26.66 2.95
N THR A 45 19.79 26.39 1.71
CA THR A 45 18.89 26.27 0.56
C THR A 45 19.20 25.02 -0.24
N ALA A 46 18.20 24.48 -0.95
CA ALA A 46 18.36 23.38 -1.87
C ALA A 46 17.32 23.46 -2.99
N ASP A 47 17.68 23.00 -4.19
CA ASP A 47 16.76 22.87 -5.33
C ASP A 47 16.25 21.43 -5.50
N ASP A 48 16.93 20.45 -4.89
CA ASP A 48 16.59 19.03 -4.98
C ASP A 48 15.52 18.65 -3.95
N PRO A 49 14.34 18.14 -4.37
CA PRO A 49 13.29 17.71 -3.45
C PRO A 49 13.71 16.67 -2.43
N LEU A 50 14.71 15.84 -2.75
CA LEU A 50 15.24 14.84 -1.82
C LEU A 50 15.95 15.46 -0.62
N GLN A 51 16.37 16.73 -0.73
CA GLN A 51 17.06 17.46 0.34
C GLN A 51 16.11 18.32 1.16
N PHE A 52 14.87 18.55 0.72
CA PHE A 52 13.95 19.51 1.36
C PHE A 52 13.69 19.18 2.83
N LEU A 53 13.50 17.90 3.18
CA LEU A 53 13.32 17.50 4.57
C LEU A 53 14.56 17.80 5.43
N ALA A 54 15.76 17.54 4.91
CA ALA A 54 17.00 17.82 5.60
C ALA A 54 17.20 19.32 5.81
N ILE A 55 16.86 20.14 4.81
CA ILE A 55 16.90 21.60 4.92
C ILE A 55 15.92 22.10 5.98
N ILE A 56 14.68 21.60 6.01
CA ILE A 56 13.69 21.95 7.03
C ILE A 56 14.24 21.64 8.44
N LEU A 57 14.82 20.46 8.64
CA LEU A 57 15.41 20.08 9.93
C LEU A 57 16.60 20.98 10.30
N GLN A 58 17.43 21.34 9.32
CA GLN A 58 18.54 22.26 9.52
C GLN A 58 18.05 23.66 9.90
N LEU A 59 17.01 24.18 9.25
CA LEU A 59 16.40 25.47 9.56
C LEU A 59 15.90 25.51 11.01
N LYS A 60 15.24 24.45 11.48
CA LYS A 60 14.80 24.32 12.88
C LYS A 60 15.96 24.27 13.85
N LYS A 61 17.01 23.51 13.55
CA LYS A 61 18.21 23.45 14.39
C LYS A 61 18.88 24.81 14.49
N SER A 62 18.98 25.54 13.36
CA SER A 62 19.49 26.91 13.34
C SER A 62 18.62 27.83 14.20
N GLU A 63 17.29 27.71 14.14
CA GLU A 63 16.36 28.47 15.00
C GLU A 63 16.64 28.26 16.48
N GLU A 64 16.78 27.01 16.93
CA GLU A 64 17.09 26.70 18.32
C GLU A 64 18.42 27.34 18.76
N THR A 65 19.45 27.26 17.92
CA THR A 65 20.76 27.85 18.23
C THR A 65 20.74 29.39 18.28
N GLU A 66 20.04 30.02 17.33
CA GLU A 66 19.91 31.48 17.27
C GLU A 66 19.04 32.01 18.42
N THR A 67 17.93 31.33 18.75
CA THR A 67 17.05 31.69 19.87
C THR A 67 17.83 31.71 21.18
N LYS A 68 18.60 30.65 21.44
CA LYS A 68 19.42 30.57 22.66
C LYS A 68 20.48 31.67 22.71
N ALA A 69 21.14 31.97 21.59
CA ALA A 69 22.11 33.05 21.54
C ALA A 69 21.47 34.44 21.75
N PHE A 70 20.25 34.64 21.25
CA PHE A 70 19.50 35.88 21.49
C PHE A 70 19.06 36.03 22.95
N GLU A 71 18.65 34.93 23.60
CA GLU A 71 18.33 34.92 25.03
C GLU A 71 19.55 35.35 25.86
N ASP A 72 20.75 34.86 25.53
CA ASP A 72 22.00 35.28 26.18
C ASP A 72 22.22 36.80 26.01
N VAL A 73 22.07 37.35 24.80
CA VAL A 73 22.18 38.81 24.55
C VAL A 73 21.16 39.60 25.37
N ASN A 74 19.91 39.14 25.43
CA ASN A 74 18.84 39.79 26.16
C ASN A 74 19.06 39.76 27.69
N GLU A 75 19.63 38.67 28.22
CA GLU A 75 19.97 38.57 29.64
C GLU A 75 21.16 39.47 30.04
N LEU A 76 22.11 39.69 29.14
CA LEU A 76 23.35 40.41 29.44
C LEU A 76 23.27 41.94 29.22
N ALA A 77 22.27 42.43 28.49
CA ALA A 77 22.07 43.85 28.21
C ALA A 77 21.60 44.64 29.45
N PHE A 78 22.45 45.52 29.99
CA PHE A 78 22.14 46.24 31.23
C PHE A 78 22.18 47.76 31.09
N THR A 79 23.22 48.29 30.46
CA THR A 79 23.40 49.72 30.21
C THR A 79 22.51 50.19 29.05
N ASP A 80 22.22 51.49 28.97
CA ASP A 80 21.37 52.04 27.90
C ASP A 80 21.99 51.84 26.51
N ARG A 81 23.33 51.87 26.42
CA ARG A 81 24.06 51.53 25.19
C ARG A 81 23.83 50.07 24.79
N GLU A 82 23.99 49.13 25.72
CA GLU A 82 23.77 47.69 25.45
C GLU A 82 22.31 47.38 25.11
N LYS A 83 21.35 48.05 25.74
CA LYS A 83 19.92 47.92 25.40
C LYS A 83 19.63 48.41 23.99
N THR A 84 20.23 49.53 23.58
CA THR A 84 20.08 50.06 22.22
C THR A 84 20.64 49.07 21.20
N GLU A 85 21.81 48.47 21.46
CA GLU A 85 22.38 47.46 20.58
C GLU A 85 21.55 46.16 20.56
N ARG A 86 21.05 45.72 21.71
CA ARG A 86 20.10 44.60 21.80
C ARG A 86 18.85 44.86 20.95
N ASP A 87 18.28 46.06 20.98
CA ASP A 87 17.09 46.39 20.20
C ASP A 87 17.36 46.35 18.68
N ARG A 88 18.55 46.79 18.26
CA ARG A 88 19.03 46.61 16.89
C ARG A 88 19.14 45.13 16.53
N LEU A 89 19.74 44.31 17.39
CA LEU A 89 19.86 42.86 17.19
C LEU A 89 18.51 42.15 17.20
N ALA A 90 17.54 42.63 17.99
CA ALA A 90 16.17 42.12 18.01
C ALA A 90 15.47 42.35 16.65
N ALA A 91 15.64 43.52 16.05
CA ALA A 91 15.09 43.79 14.71
C ALA A 91 15.70 42.87 13.62
N LEU A 92 17.00 42.58 13.71
CA LEU A 92 17.66 41.60 12.83
C LEU A 92 17.11 40.19 13.07
N TYR A 93 16.93 39.81 14.33
CA TYR A 93 16.35 38.53 14.72
C TYR A 93 14.94 38.36 14.16
N ASP A 94 14.08 39.36 14.29
CA ASP A 94 12.70 39.30 13.80
C ASP A 94 12.67 39.11 12.28
N THR A 95 13.50 39.88 11.55
CA THR A 95 13.65 39.73 10.09
C THR A 95 14.12 38.31 9.73
N ARG A 96 15.09 37.78 10.47
CA ARG A 96 15.63 36.43 10.29
C ARG A 96 14.59 35.34 10.56
N GLN A 97 13.76 35.51 11.58
CA GLN A 97 12.67 34.59 11.91
C GLN A 97 11.61 34.56 10.83
N ASP A 98 11.24 35.73 10.28
CA ASP A 98 10.27 35.81 9.20
C ASP A 98 10.80 35.18 7.89
N GLU A 99 12.08 35.40 7.57
CA GLU A 99 12.72 34.74 6.45
C GLU A 99 12.72 33.21 6.60
N ARG A 100 13.11 32.70 7.78
CA ARG A 100 13.07 31.27 8.07
C ARG A 100 11.67 30.70 7.95
N LYS A 101 10.67 31.33 8.57
CA LYS A 101 9.27 30.88 8.49
C LYS A 101 8.82 30.75 7.03
N ARG A 102 9.14 31.74 6.21
CA ARG A 102 8.83 31.73 4.76
C ARG A 102 9.53 30.59 4.05
N LEU A 103 10.83 30.37 4.29
CA LEU A 103 11.59 29.28 3.66
C LEU A 103 11.09 27.91 4.11
N THR A 104 10.90 27.68 5.41
CA THR A 104 10.34 26.44 5.95
C THR A 104 8.99 26.12 5.31
N LEU A 105 8.10 27.11 5.19
CA LEU A 105 6.81 26.93 4.51
C LEU A 105 6.97 26.56 3.04
N THR A 106 7.89 27.23 2.33
CA THR A 106 8.15 26.97 0.92
C THR A 106 8.63 25.54 0.70
N TYR A 107 9.59 25.07 1.52
CA TYR A 107 10.07 23.69 1.44
C TYR A 107 9.01 22.67 1.84
N MET A 108 8.18 22.97 2.84
CA MET A 108 7.08 22.09 3.24
C MET A 108 6.08 21.87 2.10
N TYR A 109 5.60 22.95 1.46
CA TYR A 109 4.70 22.83 0.32
C TYR A 109 5.37 22.15 -0.88
N SER A 110 6.62 22.52 -1.19
CA SER A 110 7.34 21.93 -2.32
C SER A 110 7.61 20.44 -2.13
N TYR A 111 7.91 20.00 -0.90
CA TYR A 111 8.10 18.59 -0.59
C TYR A 111 6.78 17.82 -0.57
N HIS A 112 5.69 18.42 -0.07
CA HIS A 112 4.35 17.85 -0.21
C HIS A 112 3.97 17.63 -1.67
N ASP A 113 4.16 18.65 -2.53
CA ASP A 113 3.87 18.56 -3.96
C ASP A 113 4.72 17.49 -4.65
N TYR A 114 5.99 17.39 -4.29
CA TYR A 114 6.87 16.31 -4.75
C TYR A 114 6.34 14.93 -4.34
N LEU A 115 5.98 14.71 -3.07
CA LEU A 115 5.42 13.44 -2.60
C LEU A 115 4.10 13.13 -3.30
N ASN A 116 3.29 14.14 -3.58
CA ASN A 116 2.03 14.00 -4.30
C ASN A 116 2.23 13.62 -5.77
N ALA A 117 3.23 14.20 -6.44
CA ALA A 117 3.61 13.83 -7.80
C ALA A 117 4.17 12.39 -7.85
N LEU A 118 5.02 12.03 -6.88
CA LEU A 118 5.57 10.69 -6.74
C LEU A 118 4.46 9.65 -6.49
N PHE A 119 3.45 9.99 -5.68
CA PHE A 119 2.29 9.13 -5.47
C PHE A 119 1.59 8.75 -6.78
N ARG A 120 1.40 9.70 -7.70
CA ARG A 120 0.74 9.41 -9.00
C ARG A 120 1.51 8.35 -9.78
N GLN A 121 2.83 8.45 -9.82
CA GLN A 121 3.69 7.47 -10.49
C GLN A 121 3.61 6.08 -9.81
N LEU A 122 3.59 6.07 -8.47
CA LEU A 122 3.47 4.84 -7.69
C LEU A 122 2.08 4.19 -7.85
N GLU A 123 1.02 4.98 -7.90
CA GLU A 123 -0.34 4.50 -8.15
C GLU A 123 -0.45 3.87 -9.54
N ASP A 124 0.05 4.55 -10.58
CA ASP A 124 0.04 4.02 -11.95
C ASP A 124 0.80 2.70 -12.04
N LYS A 125 1.99 2.63 -11.44
CA LYS A 125 2.80 1.40 -11.40
C LYS A 125 2.06 0.27 -10.68
N ALA A 126 1.49 0.54 -9.51
CA ALA A 126 0.72 -0.45 -8.77
C ALA A 126 -0.49 -0.95 -9.58
N ILE A 127 -1.22 -0.06 -10.25
CA ILE A 127 -2.34 -0.43 -11.12
C ILE A 127 -1.88 -1.33 -12.28
N GLN A 128 -0.75 -1.02 -12.91
CA GLN A 128 -0.18 -1.85 -13.97
C GLN A 128 0.17 -3.26 -13.45
N LEU A 129 0.84 -3.35 -12.29
CA LEU A 129 1.19 -4.64 -11.68
C LEU A 129 -0.06 -5.47 -11.32
N ILE A 130 -1.10 -4.81 -10.82
CA ILE A 130 -2.40 -5.45 -10.52
C ILE A 130 -3.06 -5.98 -11.81
N ASN A 131 -3.11 -5.16 -12.86
CA ASN A 131 -3.74 -5.53 -14.14
C ASN A 131 -2.99 -6.67 -14.83
N ASN A 132 -1.66 -6.67 -14.76
CA ASN A 132 -0.80 -7.71 -15.33
C ASN A 132 -0.72 -8.97 -14.46
N ARG A 133 -1.34 -8.96 -13.26
CA ARG A 133 -1.29 -10.05 -12.28
C ARG A 133 0.14 -10.42 -11.84
N SER A 134 1.07 -9.46 -11.88
CA SER A 134 2.46 -9.64 -11.44
C SER A 134 2.57 -9.57 -9.92
N LEU A 135 2.18 -10.64 -9.22
CA LEU A 135 2.05 -10.63 -7.75
C LEU A 135 3.38 -10.51 -7.01
N GLU A 136 4.43 -11.16 -7.50
CA GLU A 136 5.76 -11.09 -6.89
C GLU A 136 6.33 -9.68 -6.99
N GLU A 137 6.18 -9.06 -8.16
CA GLU A 137 6.56 -7.66 -8.39
C GLU A 137 5.70 -6.70 -7.56
N LEU A 138 4.39 -6.96 -7.42
CA LEU A 138 3.50 -6.17 -6.57
C LEU A 138 3.90 -6.23 -5.09
N GLN A 139 4.33 -7.40 -4.62
CA GLN A 139 4.84 -7.59 -3.26
C GLN A 139 6.16 -6.83 -3.07
N ALA A 140 7.12 -6.99 -4.00
CA ALA A 140 8.39 -6.28 -3.96
C ALA A 140 8.22 -4.75 -4.01
N PHE A 141 7.27 -4.28 -4.83
CA PHE A 141 6.87 -2.87 -4.87
C PHE A 141 6.31 -2.38 -3.53
N SER A 142 5.41 -3.17 -2.92
CA SER A 142 4.81 -2.86 -1.62
C SER A 142 5.86 -2.73 -0.51
N ASP A 143 6.84 -3.64 -0.47
CA ASP A 143 7.88 -3.69 0.57
C ASP A 143 9.05 -2.72 0.32
N GLY A 144 9.19 -2.23 -0.92
CA GLY A 144 10.23 -1.30 -1.35
C GLY A 144 9.74 0.13 -1.52
N GLU A 145 9.43 0.51 -2.76
CA GLU A 145 9.10 1.88 -3.16
C GLU A 145 7.90 2.45 -2.40
N TRP A 146 6.85 1.64 -2.25
CA TRP A 146 5.63 2.08 -1.59
C TRP A 146 5.86 2.35 -0.10
N LYS A 147 6.62 1.47 0.57
CA LYS A 147 7.00 1.65 1.97
C LYS A 147 7.82 2.93 2.18
N ARG A 148 8.82 3.17 1.32
CA ARG A 148 9.66 4.39 1.39
C ARG A 148 8.84 5.67 1.23
N TRP A 149 7.86 5.67 0.33
CA TRP A 149 6.96 6.82 0.17
C TRP A 149 6.14 7.08 1.45
N LYS A 150 5.60 6.04 2.09
CA LYS A 150 4.86 6.18 3.36
C LYS A 150 5.76 6.67 4.50
N GLU A 151 6.99 6.20 4.57
CA GLU A 151 7.99 6.67 5.53
C GLU A 151 8.29 8.16 5.32
N ALA A 152 8.51 8.60 4.08
CA ALA A 152 8.75 10.01 3.75
C ALA A 152 7.58 10.94 4.12
N VAL A 153 6.33 10.48 3.94
CA VAL A 153 5.13 11.21 4.38
C VAL A 153 5.10 11.32 5.90
N GLY A 154 5.40 10.23 6.62
CA GLY A 154 5.44 10.22 8.08
C GLY A 154 6.55 11.10 8.65
N GLU A 155 7.72 11.11 8.01
CA GLU A 155 8.83 11.99 8.37
C GLU A 155 8.43 13.46 8.19
N LEU A 156 7.79 13.83 7.08
CA LEU A 156 7.30 15.19 6.88
C LEU A 156 6.29 15.60 7.96
N GLU A 157 5.38 14.69 8.34
CA GLU A 157 4.38 14.93 9.40
C GLU A 157 5.05 15.14 10.77
N SER A 158 6.11 14.39 11.06
CA SER A 158 6.84 14.46 12.33
C SER A 158 7.51 15.82 12.56
N VAL A 159 7.88 16.52 11.49
CA VAL A 159 8.56 17.82 11.54
C VAL A 159 7.57 18.98 11.72
N LEU A 160 6.26 18.75 11.71
CA LEU A 160 5.28 19.82 11.94
C LEU A 160 5.16 20.18 13.43
N ASP A 161 5.29 21.46 13.75
CA ASP A 161 4.85 22.01 15.04
C ASP A 161 3.32 22.13 15.11
N ALA A 162 2.79 22.54 16.28
CA ALA A 162 1.33 22.63 16.49
C ALA A 162 0.64 23.60 15.51
N SER A 163 1.26 24.73 15.18
CA SER A 163 0.70 25.71 14.26
C SER A 163 0.69 25.19 12.82
N MET A 164 1.78 24.53 12.44
CA MET A 164 1.98 23.94 11.12
C MET A 164 1.04 22.74 10.91
N ARG A 165 0.80 21.91 11.94
CA ARG A 165 -0.17 20.81 11.87
C ARG A 165 -1.59 21.28 11.54
N VAL A 166 -2.01 22.41 12.10
CA VAL A 166 -3.32 22.99 11.78
C VAL A 166 -3.35 23.45 10.33
N ARG A 167 -2.28 24.12 9.88
CA ARG A 167 -2.18 24.67 8.52
C ARG A 167 -2.17 23.57 7.45
N PHE A 168 -1.37 22.52 7.62
CA PHE A 168 -1.18 21.45 6.65
C PHE A 168 -2.17 20.28 6.80
N ARG A 169 -3.15 20.41 7.69
CA ARG A 169 -4.12 19.33 7.96
C ARG A 169 -4.83 18.83 6.70
N PRO A 170 -5.32 19.68 5.78
CA PRO A 170 -5.93 19.22 4.53
C PRO A 170 -4.95 18.42 3.65
N GLU A 171 -3.73 18.90 3.52
CA GLU A 171 -2.65 18.36 2.68
C GLU A 171 -2.25 16.95 3.14
N PHE A 172 -2.07 16.76 4.46
CA PHE A 172 -1.78 15.43 5.03
C PHE A 172 -2.97 14.49 4.99
N ALA A 173 -4.19 15.01 5.23
CA ALA A 173 -5.39 14.19 5.11
C ALA A 173 -5.56 13.61 3.70
N ASP A 174 -5.19 14.37 2.66
CA ASP A 174 -5.18 13.88 1.28
C ASP A 174 -4.13 12.77 1.05
N LEU A 175 -2.88 12.97 1.49
CA LEU A 175 -1.83 11.95 1.41
C LEU A 175 -2.20 10.67 2.17
N GLN A 176 -2.80 10.80 3.36
CA GLN A 176 -3.27 9.65 4.15
C GLN A 176 -4.41 8.90 3.46
N ARG A 177 -5.38 9.60 2.84
CA ARG A 177 -6.44 8.97 2.05
C ARG A 177 -5.89 8.21 0.86
N LYS A 178 -4.91 8.80 0.16
CA LYS A 178 -4.19 8.18 -0.96
C LYS A 178 -3.46 6.92 -0.51
N ALA A 179 -2.75 6.99 0.62
CA ALA A 179 -2.10 5.85 1.26
C ALA A 179 -3.08 4.71 1.53
N PHE A 180 -4.18 5.01 2.23
CA PHE A 180 -5.19 4.02 2.57
C PHE A 180 -5.86 3.40 1.34
N SER A 181 -6.15 4.21 0.32
CA SER A 181 -6.74 3.76 -0.94
C SER A 181 -5.84 2.74 -1.63
N LEU A 182 -4.56 3.06 -1.78
CA LEU A 182 -3.61 2.19 -2.49
C LEU A 182 -3.26 0.95 -1.66
N ASP A 183 -3.03 1.08 -0.35
CA ASP A 183 -2.85 -0.06 0.57
C ASP A 183 -4.02 -1.03 0.45
N SER A 184 -5.26 -0.52 0.45
CA SER A 184 -6.46 -1.35 0.30
C SER A 184 -6.52 -2.07 -1.04
N LYS A 185 -6.12 -1.42 -2.15
CA LYS A 185 -6.06 -2.04 -3.49
C LYS A 185 -5.02 -3.16 -3.53
N ILE A 186 -3.81 -2.90 -3.02
CA ILE A 186 -2.71 -3.87 -2.97
C ILE A 186 -3.09 -5.07 -2.10
N ALA A 187 -3.53 -4.82 -0.86
CA ALA A 187 -3.90 -5.88 0.09
C ALA A 187 -5.04 -6.76 -0.42
N ARG A 188 -6.09 -6.17 -1.01
CA ARG A 188 -7.18 -6.95 -1.63
C ARG A 188 -6.70 -7.80 -2.79
N THR A 189 -5.79 -7.29 -3.62
CA THR A 189 -5.25 -8.04 -4.77
C THR A 189 -4.42 -9.23 -4.30
N ILE A 190 -3.54 -9.03 -3.32
CA ILE A 190 -2.73 -10.11 -2.73
C ILE A 190 -3.62 -11.15 -2.03
N ALA A 191 -4.64 -10.73 -1.28
CA ALA A 191 -5.55 -11.66 -0.62
C ALA A 191 -6.39 -12.46 -1.64
N ASN A 192 -6.89 -11.79 -2.68
CA ASN A 192 -7.67 -12.45 -3.73
C ASN A 192 -6.81 -13.42 -4.53
N SER A 193 -5.55 -13.10 -4.80
CA SER A 193 -4.70 -13.97 -5.59
C SER A 193 -4.41 -15.31 -4.90
N ALA A 194 -4.24 -15.32 -3.58
CA ALA A 194 -4.12 -16.56 -2.81
C ALA A 194 -5.40 -17.42 -2.92
N LYS A 195 -6.57 -16.78 -2.94
CA LYS A 195 -7.86 -17.46 -3.15
C LYS A 195 -7.97 -18.01 -4.58
N TYR A 196 -7.58 -17.23 -5.58
CA TYR A 196 -7.56 -17.67 -6.98
C TYR A 196 -6.61 -18.83 -7.21
N ARG A 197 -5.37 -18.78 -6.69
CA ARG A 197 -4.38 -19.87 -6.81
C ARG A 197 -4.91 -21.17 -6.20
N ARG A 198 -5.47 -21.12 -4.98
CA ARG A 198 -6.11 -22.29 -4.36
C ARG A 198 -7.30 -22.83 -5.15
N HIS A 199 -8.06 -21.96 -5.81
CA HIS A 199 -9.17 -22.37 -6.67
C HIS A 199 -8.66 -23.04 -7.95
N GLU A 200 -7.63 -22.50 -8.58
CA GLU A 200 -6.97 -23.08 -9.76
C GLU A 200 -6.35 -24.44 -9.45
N GLU A 201 -5.64 -24.59 -8.33
CA GLU A 201 -5.09 -25.87 -7.86
C GLU A 201 -6.19 -26.92 -7.66
N LYS A 202 -7.29 -26.54 -6.99
CA LYS A 202 -8.45 -27.44 -6.79
C LYS A 202 -9.12 -27.82 -8.11
N LEU A 203 -9.22 -26.87 -9.03
CA LEU A 203 -9.77 -27.12 -10.36
C LEU A 203 -8.87 -28.08 -11.13
N ALA A 204 -7.56 -27.87 -11.12
CA ALA A 204 -6.59 -28.74 -11.76
C ALA A 204 -6.71 -30.19 -11.25
N ILE A 205 -6.76 -30.40 -9.93
CA ILE A 205 -6.96 -31.74 -9.34
C ILE A 205 -8.27 -32.39 -9.84
N LYS A 206 -9.37 -31.64 -9.86
CA LYS A 206 -10.66 -32.16 -10.36
C LYS A 206 -10.63 -32.48 -11.85
N LEU A 207 -9.93 -31.69 -12.66
CA LEU A 207 -9.77 -31.95 -14.09
C LEU A 207 -8.94 -33.22 -14.31
N THR A 208 -7.84 -33.41 -13.56
CA THR A 208 -7.05 -34.64 -13.62
C THR A 208 -7.86 -35.88 -13.20
N GLN A 209 -8.69 -35.76 -12.16
CA GLN A 209 -9.62 -36.84 -11.76
C GLN A 209 -10.64 -37.16 -12.84
N PHE A 210 -11.19 -36.13 -13.49
CA PHE A 210 -12.16 -36.31 -14.58
C PHE A 210 -11.51 -36.92 -15.82
N GLU A 211 -10.29 -36.51 -16.16
CA GLU A 211 -9.52 -37.10 -17.26
C GLU A 211 -9.20 -38.58 -17.00
N ALA A 212 -8.77 -38.93 -15.79
CA ALA A 212 -8.53 -40.32 -15.40
C ALA A 212 -9.83 -41.16 -15.47
N TRP A 213 -10.95 -40.59 -15.04
CA TRP A 213 -12.26 -41.24 -15.16
C TRP A 213 -12.68 -41.44 -16.62
N LEU A 214 -12.48 -40.45 -17.49
CA LEU A 214 -12.77 -40.58 -18.93
C LEU A 214 -11.93 -41.69 -19.56
N LYS A 215 -10.64 -41.77 -19.21
CA LYS A 215 -9.76 -42.84 -19.70
C LYS A 215 -10.22 -44.22 -19.23
N ALA A 216 -10.57 -44.37 -17.95
CA ALA A 216 -11.09 -45.64 -17.44
C ALA A 216 -12.40 -46.03 -18.12
N MET A 217 -13.31 -45.07 -18.36
CA MET A 217 -14.55 -45.31 -19.10
C MET A 217 -14.31 -45.72 -20.56
N GLU A 218 -13.30 -45.13 -21.21
CA GLU A 218 -12.90 -45.50 -22.56
C GLU A 218 -12.30 -46.91 -22.61
N ASP A 219 -11.44 -47.26 -21.66
CA ASP A 219 -10.84 -48.59 -21.52
C ASP A 219 -11.92 -49.66 -21.24
N ASP A 220 -12.85 -49.39 -20.31
CA ASP A 220 -13.99 -50.26 -19.99
C ASP A 220 -14.91 -50.44 -21.20
N LEU A 221 -15.20 -49.36 -21.93
CA LEU A 221 -16.00 -49.43 -23.15
C LEU A 221 -15.32 -50.32 -24.19
N ASN A 222 -14.03 -50.11 -24.47
CA ASN A 222 -13.28 -50.93 -25.42
C ASN A 222 -13.26 -52.41 -25.01
N MET A 223 -13.12 -52.70 -23.71
CA MET A 223 -13.18 -54.07 -23.19
C MET A 223 -14.56 -54.69 -23.41
N VAL A 224 -15.64 -53.99 -23.06
CA VAL A 224 -17.01 -54.51 -23.21
C VAL A 224 -17.39 -54.67 -24.68
N GLU A 225 -16.98 -53.74 -25.56
CA GLU A 225 -17.19 -53.84 -27.01
C GLU A 225 -16.48 -55.07 -27.62
N SER A 226 -15.38 -55.54 -27.02
CA SER A 226 -14.68 -56.76 -27.45
C SER A 226 -15.32 -58.08 -26.96
N MET A 227 -16.28 -58.01 -26.05
CA MET A 227 -16.99 -59.19 -25.55
C MET A 227 -17.94 -59.76 -26.63
N PRO A 228 -18.24 -61.08 -26.60
CA PRO A 228 -19.26 -61.66 -27.45
C PRO A 228 -20.64 -61.06 -27.18
N GLU A 229 -21.42 -60.86 -28.26
CA GLU A 229 -22.81 -60.40 -28.19
C GLU A 229 -23.64 -61.31 -27.29
N SER A 230 -24.07 -60.75 -26.16
CA SER A 230 -24.78 -61.46 -25.11
C SER A 230 -25.56 -60.48 -24.23
N ASP A 231 -26.50 -61.03 -23.45
CA ASP A 231 -27.24 -60.25 -22.45
C ASP A 231 -26.29 -59.61 -21.42
N GLU A 232 -25.17 -60.26 -21.11
CA GLU A 232 -24.15 -59.72 -20.22
C GLU A 232 -23.45 -58.49 -20.81
N GLN A 233 -23.08 -58.53 -22.10
CA GLN A 233 -22.50 -57.38 -22.78
C GLN A 233 -23.48 -56.20 -22.78
N THR A 234 -24.76 -56.47 -23.11
CA THR A 234 -25.82 -55.45 -23.13
C THR A 234 -26.02 -54.81 -21.75
N ALA A 235 -26.05 -55.63 -20.69
CA ALA A 235 -26.17 -55.15 -19.32
C ALA A 235 -24.98 -54.26 -18.90
N ARG A 236 -23.75 -54.64 -19.27
CA ARG A 236 -22.54 -53.86 -18.98
C ARG A 236 -22.53 -52.53 -19.75
N LEU A 237 -22.90 -52.53 -21.04
CA LEU A 237 -23.03 -51.30 -21.83
C LEU A 237 -24.08 -50.35 -21.23
N ALA A 238 -25.20 -50.88 -20.73
CA ALA A 238 -26.24 -50.09 -20.07
C ALA A 238 -25.71 -49.45 -18.77
N GLN A 239 -24.92 -50.19 -18.00
CA GLN A 239 -24.28 -49.69 -16.79
C GLN A 239 -23.27 -48.57 -17.10
N LEU A 240 -22.45 -48.71 -18.15
CA LEU A 240 -21.52 -47.67 -18.58
C LEU A 240 -22.26 -46.40 -19.03
N LEU A 241 -23.37 -46.53 -19.78
CA LEU A 241 -24.20 -45.40 -20.17
C LEU A 241 -24.79 -44.69 -18.95
N SER A 242 -25.34 -45.44 -17.98
CA SER A 242 -25.83 -44.88 -16.72
C SER A 242 -24.74 -44.11 -15.96
N ASN A 243 -23.53 -44.66 -15.89
CA ASN A 243 -22.38 -44.02 -15.26
C ASN A 243 -22.01 -42.70 -15.98
N CYS A 244 -22.03 -42.67 -17.31
CA CYS A 244 -21.81 -41.43 -18.07
C CYS A 244 -22.89 -40.38 -17.81
N MET A 245 -24.16 -40.79 -17.75
CA MET A 245 -25.28 -39.87 -17.50
C MET A 245 -25.17 -39.21 -16.11
N SER A 246 -24.65 -39.91 -15.10
CA SER A 246 -24.41 -39.34 -13.77
C SER A 246 -23.43 -38.14 -13.78
N HIS A 247 -22.51 -38.09 -14.75
CA HIS A 247 -21.51 -37.02 -14.91
C HIS A 247 -21.96 -35.87 -15.83
N GLN A 248 -23.11 -35.98 -16.50
CA GLN A 248 -23.59 -34.97 -17.44
C GLN A 248 -23.69 -33.56 -16.82
N ARG A 249 -24.17 -33.47 -15.57
CA ARG A 249 -24.28 -32.19 -14.86
C ARG A 249 -22.91 -31.55 -14.57
N LEU A 250 -21.86 -32.34 -14.38
CA LEU A 250 -20.50 -31.83 -14.21
C LEU A 250 -20.00 -31.24 -15.53
N VAL A 251 -20.18 -31.96 -16.63
CA VAL A 251 -19.76 -31.52 -17.98
C VAL A 251 -20.44 -30.21 -18.36
N SER A 252 -21.76 -30.08 -18.17
CA SER A 252 -22.48 -28.82 -18.42
C SER A 252 -21.96 -27.63 -17.59
N LYS A 253 -21.39 -27.89 -16.40
CA LYS A 253 -20.76 -26.84 -15.58
C LYS A 253 -19.37 -26.49 -16.10
N LEU A 254 -18.59 -27.49 -16.52
CA LEU A 254 -17.26 -27.30 -17.10
C LEU A 254 -17.29 -26.48 -18.38
N GLU A 255 -18.26 -26.70 -19.27
CA GLU A 255 -18.42 -25.93 -20.51
C GLU A 255 -18.72 -24.44 -20.27
N ARG A 256 -19.38 -24.12 -19.15
CA ARG A 256 -19.76 -22.74 -18.79
C ARG A 256 -18.67 -22.02 -17.99
N LEU A 257 -17.62 -22.72 -17.57
CA LEU A 257 -16.54 -22.14 -16.79
C LEU A 257 -15.66 -21.24 -17.68
N SER A 258 -15.54 -19.96 -17.30
CA SER A 258 -14.59 -19.04 -17.91
C SER A 258 -13.28 -19.06 -17.12
N VAL A 259 -12.31 -19.85 -17.60
CA VAL A 259 -10.99 -20.02 -16.97
C VAL A 259 -9.89 -20.08 -18.04
N PRO A 260 -8.61 -19.82 -17.69
CA PRO A 260 -7.50 -19.83 -18.64
C PRO A 260 -7.34 -21.17 -19.38
N ASN A 261 -7.61 -22.30 -18.72
CA ASN A 261 -7.46 -23.66 -19.28
C ASN A 261 -8.65 -24.10 -20.14
N ARG A 262 -9.30 -23.17 -20.85
CA ARG A 262 -10.54 -23.44 -21.59
C ARG A 262 -10.36 -24.53 -22.64
N ASP A 263 -9.23 -24.55 -23.35
CA ASP A 263 -8.97 -25.50 -24.41
C ASP A 263 -8.84 -26.94 -23.89
N HIS A 264 -8.15 -27.11 -22.76
CA HIS A 264 -8.05 -28.42 -22.10
C HIS A 264 -9.43 -28.90 -21.61
N ILE A 265 -10.22 -28.00 -21.02
CA ILE A 265 -11.60 -28.33 -20.59
C ILE A 265 -12.46 -28.72 -21.79
N ALA A 266 -12.38 -27.99 -22.90
CA ALA A 266 -13.12 -28.30 -24.12
C ALA A 266 -12.74 -29.68 -24.67
N HIS A 267 -11.45 -30.03 -24.66
CA HIS A 267 -10.98 -31.36 -25.06
C HIS A 267 -11.56 -32.48 -24.19
N LEU A 268 -11.58 -32.31 -22.86
CA LEU A 268 -12.18 -33.30 -21.94
C LEU A 268 -13.70 -33.43 -22.15
N CYS A 269 -14.41 -32.32 -22.37
CA CYS A 269 -15.84 -32.35 -22.68
C CYS A 269 -16.10 -33.06 -24.02
N GLN A 270 -15.27 -32.82 -25.03
CA GLN A 270 -15.38 -33.51 -26.32
C GLN A 270 -15.23 -35.03 -26.16
N LYS A 271 -14.19 -35.49 -25.46
CA LYS A 271 -13.99 -36.93 -25.16
C LYS A 271 -15.20 -37.56 -24.46
N TYR A 272 -15.79 -36.85 -23.51
CA TYR A 272 -17.02 -37.30 -22.86
C TYR A 272 -18.16 -37.53 -23.85
N TYR A 273 -18.40 -36.58 -24.76
CA TYR A 273 -19.46 -36.71 -25.76
C TYR A 273 -19.18 -37.81 -26.77
N GLU A 274 -17.92 -38.04 -27.13
CA GLU A 274 -17.52 -39.17 -27.99
C GLU A 274 -17.88 -40.51 -27.34
N ILE A 275 -17.53 -40.72 -26.07
CA ILE A 275 -17.89 -41.93 -25.30
C ILE A 275 -19.41 -42.11 -25.22
N VAL A 276 -20.15 -41.05 -24.85
CA VAL A 276 -21.61 -41.09 -24.78
C VAL A 276 -22.23 -41.40 -26.14
N SER A 277 -21.71 -40.82 -27.21
CA SER A 277 -22.21 -41.06 -28.57
C SER A 277 -21.98 -42.50 -29.01
N ARG A 278 -20.84 -43.12 -28.64
CA ARG A 278 -20.56 -44.54 -28.89
C ARG A 278 -21.54 -45.43 -28.13
N LEU A 279 -21.72 -45.19 -26.83
CA LEU A 279 -22.64 -45.96 -25.98
C LEU A 279 -24.10 -45.89 -26.46
N LYS A 280 -24.55 -44.74 -26.96
CA LYS A 280 -25.93 -44.57 -27.48
C LYS A 280 -26.20 -45.34 -28.78
N ARG A 281 -25.19 -45.74 -29.55
CA ARG A 281 -25.36 -46.52 -30.79
C ARG A 281 -25.92 -47.92 -30.53
N TYR A 282 -25.73 -48.45 -29.32
CA TYR A 282 -26.20 -49.77 -28.92
C TYR A 282 -27.70 -49.80 -28.56
N ASN A 283 -28.43 -48.70 -28.81
CA ASN A 283 -29.89 -48.58 -28.71
C ASN A 283 -30.46 -49.14 -27.39
N ILE A 284 -29.72 -48.88 -26.30
CA ILE A 284 -30.00 -49.39 -24.97
C ILE A 284 -31.28 -48.72 -24.46
N GLU A 285 -32.35 -49.48 -24.24
CA GLU A 285 -33.61 -48.95 -23.73
C GLU A 285 -33.39 -48.26 -22.37
N GLU A 286 -33.71 -46.96 -22.30
CA GLU A 286 -33.76 -46.14 -21.08
C GLU A 286 -34.66 -46.73 -19.97
N GLY A 287 -35.42 -47.80 -20.27
CA GLY A 287 -36.22 -48.59 -19.35
C GLY A 287 -35.43 -49.37 -18.29
N SER A 288 -34.14 -49.60 -18.50
CA SER A 288 -33.24 -50.35 -17.60
C SER A 288 -32.50 -49.49 -16.57
N LEU A 289 -32.73 -48.17 -16.58
CA LEU A 289 -32.06 -47.23 -15.67
C LEU A 289 -32.72 -47.25 -14.27
N PRO A 290 -31.94 -47.34 -13.17
CA PRO A 290 -32.48 -47.27 -11.82
C PRO A 290 -33.31 -46.00 -11.58
N LEU A 291 -34.48 -46.17 -10.96
CA LEU A 291 -35.53 -45.15 -10.73
C LEU A 291 -35.05 -43.81 -10.14
N HIS A 292 -33.88 -43.76 -9.48
CA HIS A 292 -33.32 -42.54 -8.91
C HIS A 292 -32.75 -41.53 -9.93
N ILE A 293 -32.63 -41.89 -11.22
CA ILE A 293 -32.20 -40.97 -12.28
C ILE A 293 -33.40 -40.37 -13.03
N ARG A 294 -34.55 -41.07 -13.08
CA ARG A 294 -35.77 -40.58 -13.77
C ARG A 294 -36.30 -39.25 -13.21
N THR A 295 -36.15 -39.02 -11.92
CA THR A 295 -36.63 -37.80 -11.25
C THR A 295 -35.79 -36.55 -11.52
N LEU A 296 -34.55 -36.68 -12.01
CA LEU A 296 -33.72 -35.53 -12.40
C LEU A 296 -34.07 -34.96 -13.79
N ILE A 297 -34.78 -35.73 -14.61
CA ILE A 297 -35.18 -35.34 -15.98
C ILE A 297 -36.50 -34.55 -15.97
N GLN A 298 -37.39 -34.79 -15.00
CA GLN A 298 -38.70 -34.13 -14.92
C GLN A 298 -38.71 -32.80 -14.13
N ALA A 299 -37.61 -32.38 -13.52
CA ALA A 299 -37.53 -31.17 -12.71
C ALA A 299 -36.91 -29.97 -13.47
N ALA A 300 -37.50 -29.57 -14.59
CA ALA A 300 -37.39 -28.22 -15.15
C ALA A 300 -38.66 -27.93 -16.00
N PRO A 301 -39.17 -26.69 -16.01
CA PRO A 301 -40.60 -26.42 -15.87
C PRO A 301 -41.40 -26.66 -17.15
N SER A 302 -42.58 -27.25 -16.97
CA SER A 302 -43.68 -27.16 -17.92
C SER A 302 -44.04 -25.68 -18.11
N GLN A 303 -43.75 -25.13 -19.28
CA GLN A 303 -44.39 -23.90 -19.74
C GLN A 303 -45.87 -24.21 -19.96
N SER A 304 -46.69 -23.66 -19.07
CA SER A 304 -48.13 -23.48 -19.27
C SER A 304 -48.38 -22.56 -20.47
N GLN A 305 -49.45 -22.93 -21.18
CA GLN A 305 -50.01 -22.40 -22.43
C GLN A 305 -49.97 -20.88 -22.61
#